data_AF-A0A0F9B127-F1
#
_entry.id   AF-A0A0F9B127-F1
#
_cell.length_a   1.000
_cell.length_b   1.000
_cell.length_c   1.000
_cell.angle_alpha   90.00
_cell.angle_beta   90.00
_cell.angle_gamma   90.00
#
_symmetry.space_group_name_H-M   'P 1'
#
loop_
_entity.id
_entity.type
_entity.pdbx_description
1 polymer ?
#
loop_
_entity_poly.entity_id
_entity_poly.type
_entity_poly.pdbx_seq_one_letter_code
_entity_poly.pdbx_strand_id
1 'polypeptide(L)'
;DWSSGKAGHDHPISPYGDIELPVWSIKKTHEFIEKCVADHLAKKTRFCTDDERWKTPDCYAVKKKGAAKAVAATTLIDGERVPIPTKELATKIMNSKKNAKELSVEFRPGGCRRCDGYCDVRDVCKRVNAAEWKKDAEKTS
;
A
#
# COMPACT_ATOMS: atom_id res chain seq x y z
N ASP A 1 11.66 7.82 22.68
CA ASP A 1 12.47 8.33 23.80
C ASP A 1 13.87 8.60 23.26
N TRP A 2 14.17 9.88 22.99
CA TRP A 2 15.45 10.32 22.42
C TRP A 2 16.36 10.71 23.59
N SER A 3 17.43 9.96 23.83
CA SER A 3 18.43 10.30 24.85
C SER A 3 19.59 11.07 24.22
N SER A 4 19.75 12.35 24.58
CA SER A 4 20.78 13.28 24.08
C SER A 4 22.21 12.76 24.19
N GLY A 5 22.51 11.87 25.13
CA GLY A 5 23.85 11.33 25.38
C GLY A 5 24.35 10.26 24.39
N LYS A 6 23.56 9.85 23.38
CA LYS A 6 23.96 8.83 22.38
C LYS A 6 24.05 9.36 20.94
N ALA A 7 23.85 10.66 20.73
CA ALA A 7 23.95 11.26 19.42
C ALA A 7 25.43 11.44 19.06
N GLY A 8 25.99 10.47 18.34
CA GLY A 8 27.24 10.70 17.60
C GLY A 8 27.08 11.91 16.67
N HIS A 9 28.23 12.45 16.24
CA HIS A 9 28.37 13.65 15.41
C HIS A 9 27.71 13.59 14.01
N ASP A 10 26.88 12.59 13.73
CA ASP A 10 26.24 12.33 12.43
C ASP A 10 24.72 12.58 12.51
N HIS A 11 24.34 13.78 12.94
CA HIS A 11 22.96 14.25 12.83
C HIS A 11 22.93 15.56 12.04
N PRO A 12 21.92 15.74 11.16
CA PRO A 12 21.82 16.94 10.36
C PRO A 12 21.73 18.19 11.24
N ILE A 13 22.51 19.20 10.87
CA ILE A 13 22.70 20.46 11.62
C ILE A 13 21.38 21.23 11.75
N SER A 14 20.44 21.05 10.83
CA SER A 14 19.13 21.70 10.83
C SER A 14 18.00 20.68 10.94
N PRO A 15 17.00 20.93 11.81
CA PRO A 15 15.76 20.16 11.83
C PRO A 15 14.83 20.48 10.63
N TYR A 16 15.18 21.49 9.83
CA TYR A 16 14.45 21.90 8.63
C TYR A 16 15.14 21.34 7.39
N GLY A 17 14.36 20.71 6.51
CA GLY A 17 14.79 20.29 5.18
C GLY A 17 13.89 20.89 4.11
N ASP A 18 14.49 21.26 2.98
CA ASP A 18 13.74 21.71 1.81
C ASP A 18 13.15 20.50 1.09
N ILE A 19 11.83 20.55 0.86
CA ILE A 19 11.13 19.54 0.06
C ILE A 19 10.82 20.18 -1.29
N GLU A 20 11.49 19.72 -2.34
CA GLU A 20 11.13 20.10 -3.70
C GLU A 20 9.76 19.50 -4.04
N LEU A 21 8.77 20.36 -4.22
CA LEU A 21 7.45 19.95 -4.68
C LEU A 21 7.42 20.04 -6.21
N PRO A 22 7.40 18.92 -6.93
CA PRO A 22 7.37 18.95 -8.39
C PRO A 22 6.04 19.53 -8.85
N VAL A 23 6.11 20.69 -9.52
CA VAL A 23 4.93 21.30 -10.15
C VAL A 23 4.55 20.47 -11.36
N TRP A 24 3.27 20.15 -11.49
CA TRP A 24 2.79 19.47 -12.68
C TRP A 24 2.95 20.35 -13.91
N SER A 25 3.29 19.73 -15.05
CA SER A 25 3.28 20.45 -16.32
C SER A 25 1.87 20.98 -16.60
N ILE A 26 1.78 22.07 -17.37
CA ILE A 26 0.49 22.64 -17.78
C ILE A 26 -0.37 21.58 -18.47
N LYS A 27 0.23 20.75 -19.32
CA LYS A 27 -0.45 19.64 -19.98
C LYS A 27 -1.09 18.66 -18.99
N LYS A 28 -0.31 18.15 -18.03
CA LYS A 28 -0.80 17.21 -17.01
C LYS A 28 -1.92 17.82 -16.15
N THR A 29 -1.76 19.11 -15.82
CA THR A 29 -2.76 19.85 -15.05
C THR A 29 -4.06 19.98 -15.83
N HIS A 30 -3.99 20.29 -17.13
CA HIS A 30 -5.15 20.39 -18.00
C HIS A 30 -5.90 19.05 -18.11
N GLU A 31 -5.18 17.95 -18.38
CA GLU A 31 -5.75 16.60 -18.46
C GLU A 31 -6.47 16.20 -17.16
N PHE A 32 -5.90 16.56 -16.01
CA PHE A 32 -6.53 16.33 -14.71
C PHE A 32 -7.83 17.13 -14.54
N ILE A 33 -7.83 18.41 -14.91
CA ILE A 33 -9.03 19.27 -14.81
C ILE A 33 -10.13 18.75 -15.74
N GLU A 34 -9.81 18.40 -16.98
CA GLU A 34 -10.77 17.82 -17.93
C GLU A 34 -11.39 16.54 -17.38
N LYS A 35 -10.59 15.66 -16.78
CA LYS A 35 -11.09 14.46 -16.09
C LYS A 35 -12.06 14.81 -14.96
N CYS A 36 -11.74 15.80 -14.12
CA CYS A 36 -12.62 16.22 -13.03
C CYS A 36 -13.95 16.80 -13.54
N VAL A 37 -13.92 17.60 -14.61
CA VAL A 37 -15.14 18.14 -15.23
C VAL A 37 -15.98 17.02 -15.83
N ALA A 38 -15.35 16.07 -16.53
CA ALA A 38 -16.04 14.91 -17.09
C ALA A 38 -16.69 14.05 -15.99
N ASP A 39 -15.97 13.79 -14.89
CA ASP A 39 -16.49 13.07 -13.72
C ASP A 39 -17.69 13.78 -13.08
N HIS A 40 -17.65 15.11 -13.00
CA HIS A 40 -18.72 15.92 -12.43
C HIS A 40 -19.98 15.94 -13.30
N LEU A 41 -19.81 16.01 -14.63
CA LEU A 41 -20.91 16.04 -15.59
C LEU A 41 -21.49 14.64 -15.89
N ALA A 42 -20.78 13.57 -15.52
CA ALA A 42 -21.23 12.21 -15.74
C ALA A 42 -22.52 11.90 -14.97
N LYS A 43 -23.50 11.30 -15.66
CA LYS A 43 -24.77 10.86 -15.05
C LYS A 43 -24.58 9.79 -13.97
N LYS A 44 -23.52 8.99 -14.09
CA LYS A 44 -23.18 7.91 -13.16
C LYS A 44 -21.85 8.23 -12.50
N THR A 45 -21.84 8.27 -11.18
CA THR A 45 -20.60 8.36 -10.41
C THR A 45 -19.72 7.17 -10.72
N ARG A 46 -18.49 7.42 -11.21
CA ARG A 46 -17.54 6.34 -11.48
C ARG A 46 -17.04 5.69 -10.19
N PHE A 47 -16.53 4.48 -10.32
CA PHE A 47 -15.73 3.85 -9.28
C PHE A 47 -14.29 4.37 -9.36
N CYS A 48 -13.65 4.61 -8.22
CA CYS A 48 -12.26 5.07 -8.19
C CYS A 48 -11.30 3.98 -8.71
N THR A 49 -10.20 4.39 -9.33
CA THR A 49 -9.17 3.45 -9.78
C THR A 49 -8.40 2.87 -8.60
N ASP A 50 -7.68 1.76 -8.79
CA ASP A 50 -6.88 1.13 -7.74
C ASP A 50 -5.81 2.07 -7.16
N ASP A 51 -5.20 2.91 -8.01
CA ASP A 51 -4.25 3.95 -7.61
C ASP A 51 -4.94 5.03 -6.74
N GLU A 52 -6.08 5.58 -7.18
CA GLU A 52 -6.83 6.58 -6.41
C GLU A 52 -7.33 6.03 -5.07
N ARG A 53 -7.53 4.72 -4.99
CA ARG A 53 -8.00 3.96 -3.84
C ARG A 53 -6.88 3.55 -2.89
N TRP A 54 -5.63 3.75 -3.29
CA TRP A 54 -4.44 3.25 -2.59
C TRP A 54 -4.54 1.75 -2.34
N LYS A 55 -4.94 1.02 -3.39
CA LYS A 55 -5.13 -0.43 -3.30
C LYS A 55 -3.77 -1.11 -3.25
N THR A 56 -3.54 -1.89 -2.20
CA THR A 56 -2.37 -2.77 -2.11
C THR A 56 -2.77 -4.19 -2.49
N PRO A 57 -1.94 -4.93 -3.25
CA PRO A 57 -2.20 -6.33 -3.57
C PRO A 57 -2.06 -7.21 -2.33
N ASP A 58 -2.61 -8.42 -2.43
CA ASP A 58 -2.38 -9.46 -1.44
C ASP A 58 -0.90 -9.80 -1.35
N CYS A 59 -0.46 -10.14 -0.15
CA CYS A 59 0.93 -10.49 0.09
C CYS A 59 1.07 -11.58 1.15
N TYR A 60 2.28 -12.09 1.25
CA TYR A 60 2.65 -13.09 2.23
C TYR A 60 3.73 -12.55 3.16
N ALA A 61 3.76 -13.07 4.37
CA ALA A 61 4.81 -12.79 5.31
C ALA A 61 5.31 -14.08 5.97
N VAL A 62 6.62 -14.16 6.18
CA VAL A 62 7.24 -15.23 6.95
C VAL A 62 7.40 -14.74 8.37
N LYS A 63 6.79 -15.44 9.32
CA LYS A 63 6.69 -15.00 10.71
C LYS A 63 6.93 -16.16 11.66
N LYS A 64 7.61 -15.90 12.77
CA LYS A 64 7.69 -16.88 13.87
C LYS A 64 6.32 -16.95 14.56
N LYS A 65 5.85 -18.16 14.90
CA LYS A 65 4.57 -18.34 15.59
C LYS A 65 4.53 -17.49 16.87
N GLY A 66 3.51 -16.65 17.01
CA GLY A 66 3.31 -15.77 18.17
C GLY A 66 4.17 -14.49 18.20
N ALA A 67 5.07 -14.26 17.24
CA ALA A 67 5.84 -13.01 17.19
C ALA A 67 4.94 -11.81 16.84
N ALA A 68 5.32 -10.59 17.25
CA ALA A 68 4.63 -9.38 16.78
C ALA A 68 5.02 -9.02 15.33
N LYS A 69 6.32 -9.16 15.00
CA LYS A 69 6.89 -8.77 13.71
C LYS A 69 7.16 -9.98 12.82
N ALA A 70 7.00 -9.79 11.51
CA ALA A 70 7.45 -10.75 10.51
C ALA A 70 8.97 -10.73 10.38
N VAL A 71 9.54 -11.89 10.08
CA VAL A 71 10.96 -12.06 9.72
C VAL A 71 11.21 -11.61 8.28
N ALA A 72 10.21 -11.78 7.40
CA ALA A 72 10.21 -11.22 6.06
C ALA A 72 8.77 -10.90 5.64
N ALA A 73 8.54 -9.68 5.15
CA ALA A 73 7.26 -9.28 4.54
C ALA A 73 7.46 -8.68 3.13
N THR A 74 8.71 -8.40 2.77
CA THR A 74 9.12 -7.89 1.46
C THR A 74 10.27 -8.72 0.93
N THR A 75 10.43 -8.75 -0.39
CA THR A 75 11.53 -9.39 -1.10
C THR A 75 12.00 -8.49 -2.24
N LEU A 76 13.19 -8.78 -2.77
CA LEU A 76 13.67 -8.11 -3.99
C LEU A 76 13.14 -8.88 -5.22
N ILE A 77 12.51 -8.17 -6.14
CA ILE A 77 12.14 -8.64 -7.48
C ILE A 77 12.61 -7.56 -8.46
N ASP A 78 13.41 -7.95 -9.45
CA ASP A 78 14.00 -7.03 -10.44
C ASP A 78 14.72 -5.81 -9.83
N GLY A 79 15.36 -5.99 -8.68
CA GLY A 79 16.08 -4.93 -7.95
C GLY A 79 15.21 -4.04 -7.07
N GLU A 80 13.88 -4.17 -7.12
CA GLU A 80 12.95 -3.40 -6.32
C GLU A 80 12.45 -4.19 -5.10
N ARG A 81 12.32 -3.51 -3.95
CA ARG A 81 11.82 -4.12 -2.72
C ARG A 81 10.30 -4.07 -2.68
N VAL A 82 9.67 -5.21 -2.94
CA VAL A 82 8.21 -5.36 -3.07
C VAL A 82 7.65 -6.29 -1.99
N PRO A 83 6.36 -6.21 -1.63
CA PRO A 83 5.69 -7.22 -0.80
C PRO A 83 5.83 -8.61 -1.42
N ILE A 84 5.90 -9.67 -0.61
CA ILE A 84 6.05 -11.04 -1.14
C ILE A 84 4.73 -11.44 -1.82
N PRO A 85 4.69 -11.63 -3.15
CA PRO A 85 3.42 -11.75 -3.89
C PRO A 85 2.82 -13.16 -3.83
N THR A 86 3.62 -14.21 -3.61
CA THR A 86 3.15 -15.60 -3.71
C THR A 86 3.58 -16.46 -2.52
N LYS A 87 2.78 -17.50 -2.25
CA LYS A 87 3.02 -18.45 -1.16
C LYS A 87 4.28 -19.26 -1.41
N GLU A 88 4.56 -19.61 -2.66
CA GLU A 88 5.76 -20.38 -3.05
C GLU A 88 7.02 -19.58 -2.74
N LEU A 89 7.02 -18.28 -3.07
CA LEU A 89 8.16 -17.41 -2.78
C LEU A 89 8.33 -17.21 -1.27
N ALA A 90 7.23 -17.02 -0.53
CA ALA A 90 7.28 -16.96 0.93
C ALA A 90 7.84 -18.26 1.54
N THR A 91 7.44 -19.42 1.01
CA THR A 91 7.92 -20.73 1.45
C THR A 91 9.41 -20.92 1.13
N LYS A 92 9.86 -20.45 -0.05
CA LYS A 92 11.28 -20.45 -0.41
C LYS A 92 12.11 -19.55 0.51
N ILE A 93 11.60 -18.36 0.86
CA ILE A 93 12.23 -17.45 1.82
C ILE A 93 12.25 -18.07 3.21
N MET A 94 11.19 -18.75 3.63
CA MET A 94 11.13 -19.45 4.91
C MET A 94 12.19 -20.55 5.01
N ASN A 95 12.29 -21.39 3.97
CA ASN A 95 13.22 -22.52 3.93
C ASN A 95 14.69 -22.10 3.85
N SER A 96 14.99 -20.89 3.36
CA SER A 96 16.36 -20.36 3.34
C SER A 96 16.83 -19.79 4.68
N LYS A 97 15.93 -19.66 5.68
CA LYS A 97 16.30 -19.21 7.03
C LYS A 97 16.76 -20.39 7.89
N LYS A 98 17.79 -20.17 8.71
CA LYS A 98 18.34 -21.18 9.64
C LYS A 98 17.28 -21.79 10.58
N ASN A 99 16.26 -21.01 10.95
CA ASN A 99 15.21 -21.42 11.88
C ASN A 99 13.89 -21.79 11.18
N ALA A 100 13.94 -22.34 9.95
CA ALA A 100 12.77 -22.62 9.12
C ALA A 100 11.64 -23.37 9.87
N LYS A 101 11.98 -24.29 10.77
CA LYS A 101 11.02 -25.09 11.56
C LYS A 101 10.17 -24.26 12.54
N GLU A 102 10.62 -23.08 12.93
CA GLU A 102 9.90 -22.18 13.85
C GLU A 102 9.09 -21.10 13.10
N LEU A 103 9.17 -21.08 11.77
CA LEU A 103 8.56 -20.08 10.92
C LEU A 103 7.30 -20.62 10.25
N SER A 104 6.37 -19.73 9.98
CA SER A 104 5.14 -20.00 9.23
C SER A 104 4.91 -18.91 8.20
N VAL A 105 4.30 -19.28 7.08
CA VAL A 105 3.81 -18.34 6.07
C VAL A 105 2.42 -17.85 6.48
N GLU A 106 2.26 -16.54 6.57
CA GLU A 106 1.03 -15.82 6.89
C GLU A 106 0.53 -15.14 5.61
N PHE A 107 -0.72 -15.39 5.22
CA PHE A 107 -1.39 -14.63 4.18
C PHE A 107 -1.86 -13.29 4.75
N ARG A 108 -1.60 -12.21 4.03
CA ARG A 108 -2.02 -10.86 4.37
C ARG A 108 -2.84 -10.32 3.21
N PRO A 109 -4.17 -10.32 3.33
CA PRO A 109 -5.00 -9.73 2.30
C PRO A 109 -4.61 -8.27 2.13
N GLY A 110 -4.54 -7.87 0.86
CA GLY A 110 -4.46 -6.49 0.47
C GLY A 110 -5.76 -5.76 0.80
N GLY A 111 -5.88 -4.53 0.30
CA GLY A 111 -7.06 -3.74 0.61
C GLY A 111 -7.01 -2.34 0.01
N CYS A 112 -8.18 -1.69 0.02
CA CYS A 112 -8.32 -0.30 -0.38
C CYS A 112 -8.13 0.59 0.85
N ARG A 113 -6.88 0.98 1.17
CA ARG A 113 -6.61 1.76 2.39
C ARG A 113 -7.42 3.06 2.42
N ARG A 114 -7.57 3.75 1.29
CA ARG A 114 -8.38 4.98 1.22
C ARG A 114 -9.83 4.70 1.61
N CYS A 115 -10.41 3.64 1.09
CA CYS A 115 -11.79 3.26 1.38
C CYS A 115 -11.95 2.79 2.83
N ASP A 116 -10.94 2.18 3.44
CA ASP A 116 -11.09 1.58 4.76
C ASP A 116 -11.18 2.62 5.88
N GLY A 117 -10.49 3.77 5.74
CA GLY A 117 -10.44 4.77 6.82
C GLY A 117 -10.32 6.24 6.41
N TYR A 118 -10.16 6.57 5.13
CA TYR A 118 -9.84 7.95 4.72
C TYR A 118 -10.85 8.57 3.74
N CYS A 119 -11.86 7.82 3.28
CA CYS A 119 -12.81 8.29 2.28
C CYS A 119 -14.12 8.75 2.93
N ASP A 120 -14.36 10.06 2.94
CA ASP A 120 -15.54 10.68 3.56
C ASP A 120 -16.86 10.28 2.87
N VAL A 121 -16.80 9.93 1.59
CA VAL A 121 -17.98 9.57 0.77
C VAL A 121 -18.13 8.08 0.55
N ARG A 122 -17.44 7.24 1.35
CA ARG A 122 -17.42 5.78 1.19
C ARG A 122 -18.81 5.17 1.16
N ASP A 123 -19.68 5.56 2.07
CA ASP A 123 -20.99 4.91 2.22
C ASP A 123 -21.92 5.26 1.05
N VAL A 124 -21.81 6.47 0.52
CA VAL A 124 -22.45 6.86 -0.74
C VAL A 124 -21.86 6.05 -1.90
N CYS A 125 -20.53 5.95 -1.99
CA CYS A 125 -19.84 5.17 -3.02
C CYS A 125 -20.29 3.69 -3.00
N LYS A 126 -20.41 3.06 -1.82
CA LYS A 126 -20.91 1.69 -1.66
C LYS A 126 -22.32 1.53 -2.23
N ARG A 127 -23.20 2.50 -1.98
CA ARG A 127 -24.58 2.48 -2.48
C ARG A 127 -24.66 2.64 -4.00
N VAL A 128 -23.94 3.61 -4.57
CA VAL A 128 -24.04 3.93 -6.01
C VAL A 128 -23.22 2.98 -6.89
N ASN A 129 -22.17 2.36 -6.34
CA ASN A 129 -21.27 1.45 -7.05
C ASN A 129 -21.32 0.00 -6.50
N ALA A 130 -22.47 -0.45 -6.01
CA ALA A 130 -22.61 -1.75 -5.33
C ALA A 130 -22.08 -2.95 -6.15
N ALA A 131 -22.26 -2.96 -7.48
CA ALA A 131 -21.74 -4.01 -8.34
C ALA A 131 -20.21 -4.05 -8.39
N GLU A 132 -19.55 -2.90 -8.38
CA GLU A 132 -18.08 -2.81 -8.43
C GLU A 132 -17.46 -3.21 -7.10
N TRP A 133 -18.10 -2.85 -5.97
CA TRP A 133 -17.70 -3.33 -4.65
C TRP A 133 -17.79 -4.86 -4.51
N LYS A 134 -18.79 -5.50 -5.12
CA LYS A 134 -18.90 -6.96 -5.14
C LYS A 134 -17.73 -7.60 -5.89
N LYS A 135 -17.45 -7.12 -7.11
CA LYS A 135 -16.31 -7.59 -7.91
C LYS A 135 -14.97 -7.41 -7.19
N ASP A 136 -14.83 -6.31 -6.46
CA ASP A 136 -13.60 -6.01 -5.72
C ASP A 136 -13.39 -6.98 -4.56
N ALA A 137 -14.45 -7.35 -3.84
CA ALA A 137 -14.41 -8.33 -2.77
C ALA A 137 -14.08 -9.74 -3.26
N GLU A 138 -14.59 -10.13 -4.43
CA GLU A 138 -14.29 -11.42 -5.08
C GLU A 138 -12.83 -11.54 -5.53
N LYS A 139 -12.16 -10.42 -5.84
CA LYS A 139 -10.74 -10.42 -6.23
C LYS A 139 -9.77 -10.52 -5.05
N THR A 140 -10.23 -10.33 -3.83
CA THR A 140 -9.42 -10.30 -2.60
C THR A 140 -9.68 -11.53 -1.70
N SER A 141 -10.51 -12.47 -2.16
CA SER A 141 -10.82 -13.76 -1.51
C SER A 141 -10.18 -14.92 -2.26
#